data_AF-A0A498HZL2-F1
#
_entry.id   AF-A0A498HZL2-F1
#
_cell.length_a   1.000
_cell.length_b   1.000
_cell.length_c   1.000
_cell.angle_alpha   90.00
_cell.angle_beta   90.00
_cell.angle_gamma   90.00
#
_symmetry.space_group_name_H-M   'P 1'
#
loop_
_entity.id
_entity.type
_entity.pdbx_description
1 polymer ?
#
loop_
_entity_poly.entity_id
_entity_poly.type
_entity_poly.pdbx_seq_one_letter_code
_entity_poly.pdbx_strand_id
1 'polypeptide(L)'
;MKVHISVVGEDKMRVTWITDIPSPATVVYGTSPGAYESTATGNTSSYTHGIIYTSGDIQDVVIGSLKPNTQYYCRCGSSHSDPEFSFKTPPAAFPITFAVVDLHQSKWNSFGPLMQPLASQRPWMVTQGNHEVEKIPIFHPHAFTAYNARISGLQANLGKVDRGRTPWIVVLIHAPWYNSNKAHQGESESVDMKEAMEDLLYQASVDVGTYMPTSVLLSVYKDQANNCGPLHITIGDGGNREGLASKYLNPKPEILCFREASFGHRQLVVMNATHAQWTWHRNEDSETNASDSIWLTSRSSDPACNK
;
A
#
# COMPACT_ATOMS: atom_id res chain seq x y z
N MET A 1 -3.51 -9.69 21.48
CA MET A 1 -2.60 -8.78 20.75
C MET A 1 -3.00 -8.75 19.28
N LYS A 2 -2.74 -7.63 18.59
CA LYS A 2 -3.03 -7.40 17.17
C LYS A 2 -1.72 -6.98 16.49
N VAL A 3 -0.87 -7.95 16.14
CA VAL A 3 0.50 -7.67 15.67
C VAL A 3 0.51 -7.32 14.18
N HIS A 4 1.23 -6.25 13.83
CA HIS A 4 1.40 -5.74 12.48
C HIS A 4 2.88 -5.40 12.22
N ILE A 5 3.41 -5.97 11.14
CA ILE A 5 4.78 -5.75 10.68
C ILE A 5 4.76 -4.82 9.45
N SER A 6 5.62 -3.80 9.43
CA SER A 6 5.75 -2.85 8.31
C SER A 6 7.21 -2.45 8.05
N VAL A 7 7.50 -2.02 6.81
CA VAL A 7 8.86 -1.57 6.40
C VAL A 7 9.07 -0.12 6.82
N VAL A 8 10.23 0.21 7.40
CA VAL A 8 10.59 1.59 7.81
C VAL A 8 12.02 1.99 7.43
N GLY A 9 12.68 1.22 6.56
CA GLY A 9 14.03 1.48 6.05
C GLY A 9 14.57 0.30 5.26
N GLU A 10 15.83 0.40 4.80
CA GLU A 10 16.49 -0.67 4.03
C GLU A 10 16.73 -1.94 4.88
N ASP A 11 17.09 -1.78 6.15
CA ASP A 11 17.47 -2.84 7.08
C ASP A 11 16.65 -2.83 8.39
N LYS A 12 15.49 -2.15 8.36
CA LYS A 12 14.62 -1.93 9.53
C LYS A 12 13.18 -2.31 9.27
N MET A 13 12.58 -2.88 10.30
CA MET A 13 11.16 -3.23 10.33
C MET A 13 10.52 -2.60 11.55
N ARG A 14 9.26 -2.18 11.42
CA ARG A 14 8.42 -1.75 12.53
C ARG A 14 7.50 -2.90 12.92
N VAL A 15 7.42 -3.12 14.23
CA VAL A 15 6.52 -4.06 14.88
C VAL A 15 5.56 -3.24 15.73
N THR A 16 4.28 -3.31 15.38
CA THR A 16 3.21 -2.59 16.08
C THR A 16 2.22 -3.59 16.66
N TRP A 17 1.75 -3.36 17.88
CA TRP A 17 0.69 -4.18 18.48
C TRP A 17 -0.14 -3.40 19.50
N ILE A 18 -1.33 -3.91 19.79
CA ILE A 18 -2.25 -3.32 20.78
C ILE A 18 -2.35 -4.22 22.01
N THR A 19 -2.27 -3.61 23.20
CA THR A 19 -2.49 -4.25 24.50
C THR A 19 -3.58 -3.56 25.29
N ASP A 20 -4.44 -4.33 25.97
CA ASP A 20 -5.50 -3.79 26.82
C ASP A 20 -5.00 -3.45 28.24
N ILE A 21 -3.79 -3.92 28.59
CA ILE A 21 -3.12 -3.68 29.86
C ILE A 21 -1.77 -3.01 29.54
N PRO A 22 -1.35 -1.99 30.32
CA PRO A 22 -0.05 -1.36 30.13
C PRO A 22 1.09 -2.37 30.10
N SER A 23 1.90 -2.30 29.06
CA SER A 23 3.06 -3.17 28.86
C SER A 23 4.22 -2.35 28.29
N PRO A 24 5.48 -2.73 28.56
CA PRO A 24 6.61 -2.09 27.91
C PRO A 24 6.58 -2.32 26.39
N ALA A 25 6.78 -1.26 25.61
CA ALA A 25 7.03 -1.34 24.17
C ALA A 25 8.41 -1.94 23.90
N THR A 26 8.56 -3.25 24.06
CA THR A 26 9.82 -3.97 23.87
C THR A 26 9.61 -5.11 22.88
N VAL A 27 10.58 -5.32 21.99
CA VAL A 27 10.61 -6.48 21.09
C VAL A 27 11.96 -7.17 21.24
N VAL A 28 11.93 -8.47 21.54
CA VAL A 28 13.10 -9.34 21.46
C VAL A 28 13.03 -10.13 20.15
N TYR A 29 14.15 -10.27 19.44
CA TYR A 29 14.19 -10.90 18.11
C TYR A 29 15.50 -11.61 17.80
N GLY A 30 15.43 -12.60 16.90
CA GLY A 30 16.56 -13.39 16.44
C GLY A 30 16.23 -14.21 15.20
N THR A 31 17.20 -14.96 14.67
CA THR A 31 17.03 -15.79 13.46
C THR A 31 16.66 -17.24 13.75
N SER A 32 16.46 -17.60 15.02
CA SER A 32 16.08 -18.95 15.43
C SER A 32 14.91 -18.91 16.42
N PRO A 33 13.95 -19.85 16.32
CA PRO A 33 12.82 -19.91 17.24
C PRO A 33 13.30 -20.03 18.69
N GLY A 34 12.70 -19.25 19.59
CA GLY A 34 13.03 -19.25 21.02
C GLY A 34 14.41 -18.68 21.39
N ALA A 35 15.21 -18.22 20.42
CA ALA A 35 16.53 -17.64 20.64
C ALA A 35 16.57 -16.20 20.12
N TYR A 36 16.56 -15.25 21.05
CA TYR A 36 16.51 -13.81 20.75
C TYR A 36 17.85 -13.16 21.12
N GLU A 37 18.63 -12.83 20.11
CA GLU A 37 19.97 -12.25 20.25
C GLU A 37 19.93 -10.73 20.40
N SER A 38 18.80 -10.11 20.03
CA SER A 38 18.64 -8.66 19.96
C SER A 38 17.35 -8.22 20.64
N THR A 39 17.40 -7.00 21.16
CA THR A 39 16.27 -6.32 21.83
C THR A 39 16.15 -4.91 21.27
N ALA A 40 14.92 -4.45 21.09
CA ALA A 40 14.61 -3.05 20.81
C ALA A 40 13.48 -2.56 21.71
N THR A 41 13.51 -1.27 22.05
CA THR A 41 12.43 -0.57 22.75
C THR A 41 11.83 0.48 21.83
N GLY A 42 10.57 0.84 22.08
CA GLY A 42 9.88 1.85 21.30
C GLY A 42 8.91 2.67 22.14
N ASN A 43 7.86 3.15 21.48
CA ASN A 43 6.93 4.11 22.06
C ASN A 43 5.55 3.48 22.28
N THR A 44 4.83 4.00 23.27
CA THR A 44 3.44 3.66 23.54
C THR A 44 2.57 4.89 23.26
N SER A 45 1.45 4.70 22.58
CA SER A 45 0.44 5.74 22.35
C SER A 45 -0.96 5.16 22.46
N SER A 46 -1.98 6.02 22.50
CA SER A 46 -3.38 5.64 22.40
C SER A 46 -4.17 6.78 21.78
N TYR A 47 -5.40 6.51 21.33
CA TYR A 47 -6.27 7.54 20.79
C TYR A 47 -7.70 7.38 21.30
N THR A 48 -8.42 8.49 21.30
CA THR A 48 -9.84 8.57 21.66
C THR A 48 -10.65 9.07 20.48
N HIS A 49 -11.76 8.40 20.16
CA HIS A 49 -12.73 8.87 19.20
C HIS A 49 -13.99 9.36 19.93
N GLY A 50 -14.16 10.68 19.98
CA GLY A 50 -15.23 11.32 20.74
C GLY A 50 -15.17 10.93 22.23
N ILE A 51 -16.33 10.62 22.81
CA ILE A 51 -16.47 10.21 24.22
C ILE A 51 -16.69 8.68 24.35
N ILE A 52 -16.94 8.00 23.24
CA ILE A 52 -17.47 6.62 23.23
C ILE A 52 -16.41 5.55 23.00
N TYR A 53 -15.19 5.95 22.65
CA TYR A 53 -14.13 4.99 22.34
C TYR A 53 -12.75 5.52 22.72
N THR A 54 -12.02 4.68 23.44
CA THR A 54 -10.58 4.81 23.69
C THR A 54 -9.93 3.52 23.23
N SER A 55 -8.85 3.61 22.46
CA SER A 55 -8.07 2.43 22.07
C SER A 55 -7.35 1.84 23.29
N GLY A 56 -6.96 0.57 23.19
CA GLY A 56 -5.88 0.06 24.04
C GLY A 56 -4.55 0.77 23.75
N ASP A 57 -3.51 0.41 24.49
CA ASP A 57 -2.16 0.91 24.29
C ASP A 57 -1.58 0.36 22.98
N ILE A 58 -1.22 1.26 22.08
CA ILE A 58 -0.58 0.99 20.79
C ILE A 58 0.93 1.09 20.99
N GLN A 59 1.60 -0.04 20.86
CA GLN A 59 3.05 -0.15 20.95
C GLN A 59 3.65 -0.04 19.56
N ASP A 60 4.67 0.81 19.38
CA ASP A 60 5.41 1.01 18.13
C ASP A 60 6.91 0.82 18.39
N VAL A 61 7.47 -0.28 17.88
CA VAL A 61 8.90 -0.60 18.05
C VAL A 61 9.55 -0.77 16.69
N VAL A 62 10.68 -0.10 16.47
CA VAL A 62 11.52 -0.28 15.28
C VAL A 62 12.70 -1.19 15.62
N ILE A 63 12.80 -2.31 14.92
CA ILE A 63 13.93 -3.25 14.96
C ILE A 63 14.81 -3.03 13.73
N GLY A 64 16.11 -3.35 13.83
CA GLY A 64 17.08 -2.99 12.79
C GLY A 64 18.30 -3.88 12.73
N SER A 65 19.27 -3.50 11.88
CA SER A 65 20.42 -4.35 11.52
C SER A 65 19.98 -5.70 10.95
N LEU A 66 18.84 -5.71 10.24
CA LEU A 66 18.24 -6.93 9.72
C LEU A 66 18.85 -7.30 8.37
N LYS A 67 19.11 -8.59 8.19
CA LYS A 67 19.54 -9.12 6.90
C LYS A 67 18.35 -9.19 5.95
N PRO A 68 18.52 -8.90 4.64
CA PRO A 68 17.45 -9.04 3.65
C PRO A 68 17.08 -10.52 3.45
N ASN A 69 15.87 -10.79 2.95
CA ASN A 69 15.36 -12.13 2.63
C ASN A 69 15.51 -13.16 3.78
N THR A 70 15.51 -12.71 5.03
CA THR A 70 15.85 -13.53 6.20
C THR A 70 14.62 -13.66 7.10
N GLN A 71 14.39 -14.89 7.58
CA GLN A 71 13.35 -15.17 8.56
C GLN A 71 13.82 -14.73 9.94
N TYR A 72 13.02 -13.92 10.62
CA TYR A 72 13.21 -13.54 12.01
C TYR A 72 12.04 -14.05 12.85
N TYR A 73 12.35 -14.37 14.10
CA TYR A 73 11.41 -14.71 15.16
C TYR A 73 11.45 -13.60 16.20
N CYS A 74 10.28 -13.19 16.69
CA CYS A 74 10.18 -12.11 17.66
C CYS A 74 9.08 -12.35 18.69
N ARG A 75 9.26 -11.75 19.87
CA ARG A 75 8.21 -11.59 20.87
C ARG A 75 7.95 -10.11 21.11
N CYS A 76 6.68 -9.77 21.17
CA CYS A 76 6.20 -8.44 21.54
C CYS A 76 6.01 -8.43 23.06
N GLY A 77 6.94 -7.81 23.77
CA GLY A 77 7.13 -7.95 25.22
C GLY A 77 8.44 -8.66 25.57
N SER A 78 8.69 -8.85 26.85
CA SER A 78 9.88 -9.54 27.39
C SER A 78 9.53 -10.70 28.31
N SER A 79 8.24 -11.03 28.45
CA SER A 79 7.81 -12.17 29.25
C SER A 79 8.01 -13.47 28.48
N HIS A 80 8.37 -14.53 29.21
CA HIS A 80 8.46 -15.88 28.64
C HIS A 80 7.10 -16.43 28.19
N SER A 81 6.00 -15.84 28.69
CA SER A 81 4.63 -16.18 28.30
C SER A 81 4.13 -15.48 27.03
N ASP A 82 4.90 -14.50 26.51
CA ASP A 82 4.46 -13.73 25.34
C ASP A 82 4.52 -14.61 24.07
N PRO A 83 3.50 -14.55 23.19
CA PRO A 83 3.48 -15.34 21.98
C PRO A 83 4.64 -14.97 21.05
N GLU A 84 5.26 -15.99 20.48
CA GLU A 84 6.27 -15.82 19.43
C GLU A 84 5.57 -15.64 18.07
N PHE A 85 6.08 -14.68 17.30
CA PHE A 85 5.74 -14.44 15.91
C PHE A 85 6.99 -14.62 15.06
N SER A 86 6.79 -14.75 13.75
CA SER A 86 7.90 -14.80 12.82
C SER A 86 7.54 -14.04 11.56
N PHE A 87 8.48 -13.27 11.03
CA PHE A 87 8.32 -12.54 9.78
C PHE A 87 9.56 -12.65 8.91
N LYS A 88 9.39 -12.47 7.60
CA LYS A 88 10.50 -12.47 6.65
C LYS A 88 10.77 -11.06 6.13
N THR A 89 12.02 -10.63 6.17
CA THR A 89 12.43 -9.33 5.61
C THR A 89 12.34 -9.32 4.09
N PRO A 90 12.11 -8.15 3.46
CA PRO A 90 12.11 -8.03 2.01
C PRO A 90 13.44 -8.50 1.38
N PRO A 91 13.42 -9.02 0.15
CA PRO A 91 14.64 -9.32 -0.58
C PRO A 91 15.35 -8.03 -1.01
N ALA A 92 16.68 -8.06 -1.04
CA ALA A 92 17.50 -6.95 -1.54
C ALA A 92 17.74 -6.99 -3.06
N ALA A 93 17.24 -8.03 -3.73
CA ALA A 93 17.41 -8.25 -5.16
C ALA A 93 16.13 -8.80 -5.77
N PHE A 94 16.02 -8.67 -7.09
CA PHE A 94 14.92 -9.25 -7.85
C PHE A 94 14.99 -10.79 -7.88
N PRO A 95 13.85 -11.49 -8.04
CA PRO A 95 12.50 -10.95 -8.17
C PRO A 95 11.90 -10.47 -6.84
N ILE A 96 11.05 -9.43 -6.90
CA ILE A 96 10.29 -8.92 -5.75
C ILE A 96 8.80 -9.03 -6.06
N THR A 97 8.04 -9.67 -5.17
CA THR A 97 6.59 -9.85 -5.33
C THR A 97 5.82 -9.01 -4.32
N PHE A 98 4.87 -8.23 -4.84
CA PHE A 98 3.92 -7.45 -4.06
C PHE A 98 2.50 -7.96 -4.32
N ALA A 99 1.68 -7.99 -3.27
CA ALA A 99 0.23 -8.13 -3.39
C ALA A 99 -0.41 -6.75 -3.12
N VAL A 100 -1.39 -6.36 -3.95
CA VAL A 100 -2.11 -5.09 -3.84
C VAL A 100 -3.60 -5.37 -3.80
N VAL A 101 -4.27 -4.86 -2.77
CA VAL A 101 -5.69 -5.10 -2.49
C VAL A 101 -6.32 -3.88 -1.84
N ASP A 102 -7.57 -3.60 -2.21
CA ASP A 102 -8.44 -2.67 -1.49
C ASP A 102 -9.26 -3.40 -0.44
N LEU A 103 -9.21 -2.95 0.80
CA LEU A 103 -10.04 -3.48 1.88
C LEU A 103 -10.70 -2.29 2.57
N HIS A 104 -12.02 -2.34 2.72
CA HIS A 104 -12.75 -1.40 3.56
C HIS A 104 -13.35 -2.15 4.74
N GLN A 105 -12.97 -1.75 5.96
CA GLN A 105 -13.48 -2.34 7.19
C GLN A 105 -13.77 -1.27 8.24
N SER A 106 -15.04 -1.13 8.61
CA SER A 106 -15.49 -0.13 9.60
C SER A 106 -15.26 -0.55 11.05
N LYS A 107 -14.71 -1.75 11.30
CA LYS A 107 -14.47 -2.32 12.63
C LYS A 107 -13.01 -2.73 12.82
N TRP A 108 -12.14 -1.77 13.15
CA TRP A 108 -10.71 -1.98 13.39
C TRP A 108 -10.39 -3.08 14.40
N ASN A 109 -11.21 -3.20 15.46
CA ASN A 109 -11.02 -4.22 16.50
C ASN A 109 -11.28 -5.66 16.03
N SER A 110 -12.11 -5.85 14.99
CA SER A 110 -12.34 -7.15 14.37
C SER A 110 -11.42 -7.39 13.17
N PHE A 111 -10.99 -6.33 12.49
CA PHE A 111 -10.08 -6.40 11.34
C PHE A 111 -8.68 -6.88 11.73
N GLY A 112 -8.10 -6.30 12.79
CA GLY A 112 -6.76 -6.66 13.24
C GLY A 112 -6.59 -8.16 13.50
N PRO A 113 -7.48 -8.79 14.30
CA PRO A 113 -7.44 -10.24 14.52
C PRO A 113 -7.63 -11.07 13.24
N LEU A 114 -8.50 -10.65 12.31
CA LEU A 114 -8.70 -11.32 11.03
C LEU A 114 -7.42 -11.33 10.19
N MET A 115 -6.72 -10.20 10.16
CA MET A 115 -5.53 -10.00 9.32
C MET A 115 -4.22 -10.45 9.97
N GLN A 116 -4.20 -10.62 11.29
CA GLN A 116 -2.98 -10.97 12.04
C GLN A 116 -2.20 -12.16 11.45
N PRO A 117 -2.82 -13.27 10.99
CA PRO A 117 -2.07 -14.38 10.40
C PRO A 117 -1.18 -13.95 9.23
N LEU A 118 -1.60 -12.94 8.46
CA LEU A 118 -0.82 -12.37 7.35
C LEU A 118 0.07 -11.21 7.81
N ALA A 119 -0.50 -10.27 8.55
CA ALA A 119 0.16 -9.03 8.96
C ALA A 119 1.31 -9.23 9.96
N SER A 120 1.35 -10.36 10.66
CA SER A 120 2.46 -10.74 11.54
C SER A 120 3.61 -11.46 10.82
N GLN A 121 3.36 -12.00 9.62
CA GLN A 121 4.33 -12.82 8.88
C GLN A 121 4.99 -12.10 7.70
N ARG A 122 4.29 -11.12 7.13
CA ARG A 122 4.76 -10.36 5.98
C ARG A 122 4.60 -8.88 6.24
N PRO A 123 5.53 -8.04 5.75
CA PRO A 123 5.36 -6.60 5.80
C PRO A 123 4.06 -6.20 5.10
N TRP A 124 3.16 -5.54 5.82
CA TRP A 124 1.90 -5.02 5.30
C TRP A 124 1.95 -3.50 5.32
N MET A 125 1.88 -2.87 4.15
CA MET A 125 1.85 -1.41 4.05
C MET A 125 0.42 -0.95 3.79
N VAL A 126 -0.03 0.08 4.51
CA VAL A 126 -1.37 0.68 4.34
C VAL A 126 -1.23 2.12 3.84
N THR A 127 -2.17 2.55 3.01
CA THR A 127 -2.42 3.96 2.70
C THR A 127 -3.80 4.35 3.19
N GLN A 128 -4.04 5.65 3.37
CA GLN A 128 -5.31 6.20 3.78
C GLN A 128 -6.24 6.41 2.58
N GLY A 129 -7.49 5.96 2.71
CA GLY A 129 -8.61 6.27 1.84
C GLY A 129 -9.66 7.12 2.54
N ASN A 130 -10.76 7.41 1.84
CA ASN A 130 -11.80 8.32 2.36
C ASN A 130 -12.55 7.71 3.55
N HIS A 131 -12.46 6.39 3.73
CA HIS A 131 -13.04 5.66 4.84
C HIS A 131 -12.18 5.72 6.12
N GLU A 132 -10.88 6.04 5.99
CA GLU A 132 -9.99 6.34 7.11
C GLU A 132 -10.19 7.77 7.65
N VAL A 133 -10.89 8.64 6.91
CA VAL A 133 -11.29 9.97 7.40
C VAL A 133 -12.52 9.84 8.29
N GLU A 134 -12.29 9.75 9.59
CA GLU A 134 -13.34 9.86 10.60
C GLU A 134 -13.87 11.31 10.63
N LYS A 135 -14.93 11.60 9.86
CA LYS A 135 -15.57 12.93 9.86
C LYS A 135 -16.17 13.22 11.23
N ILE A 136 -15.62 14.21 11.94
CA ILE A 136 -16.26 14.80 13.13
C ILE A 136 -16.95 16.10 12.66
N PRO A 137 -18.29 16.11 12.50
CA PRO A 137 -19.01 17.15 11.73
C PRO A 137 -18.75 18.60 12.14
N ILE A 138 -18.35 18.83 13.39
CA ILE A 138 -18.13 20.17 13.97
C ILE A 138 -16.66 20.57 13.96
N PHE A 139 -15.74 19.61 14.08
CA PHE A 139 -14.32 19.88 14.35
C PHE A 139 -13.41 19.58 13.16
N HIS A 140 -13.85 18.76 12.20
CA HIS A 140 -13.09 18.48 10.98
C HIS A 140 -14.05 18.22 9.79
N PRO A 141 -14.65 19.28 9.21
CA PRO A 141 -15.69 19.14 8.19
C PRO A 141 -15.16 18.79 6.79
N HIS A 142 -13.87 19.02 6.52
CA HIS A 142 -13.23 18.75 5.23
C HIS A 142 -12.36 17.50 5.30
N ALA A 143 -12.62 16.53 4.42
CA ALA A 143 -11.72 15.41 4.22
C ALA A 143 -10.44 15.88 3.49
N PHE A 144 -9.30 15.23 3.76
CA PHE A 144 -8.07 15.37 2.96
C PHE A 144 -7.47 16.78 2.78
N THR A 145 -7.67 17.72 3.71
CA THR A 145 -7.07 19.08 3.70
C THR A 145 -5.53 19.12 3.57
N ALA A 146 -4.84 17.98 3.74
CA ALA A 146 -3.39 17.88 3.84
C ALA A 146 -2.62 17.77 2.50
N TYR A 147 -3.26 17.82 1.32
CA TYR A 147 -2.55 17.58 0.06
C TYR A 147 -1.42 18.57 -0.20
N ASN A 148 -1.70 19.88 -0.07
CA ASN A 148 -0.70 20.93 -0.28
C ASN A 148 0.50 20.84 0.69
N ALA A 149 0.29 20.32 1.90
CA ALA A 149 1.37 20.14 2.88
C ALA A 149 2.29 18.94 2.54
N ARG A 150 1.81 17.96 1.77
CA ARG A 150 2.55 16.74 1.44
C ARG A 150 3.30 16.82 0.10
N ILE A 151 2.89 17.71 -0.82
CA ILE A 151 3.49 17.84 -2.16
C ILE A 151 4.98 18.18 -2.11
N SER A 152 5.37 19.15 -1.29
CA SER A 152 6.79 19.53 -1.15
C SER A 152 7.64 18.37 -0.60
N GLY A 153 7.09 17.61 0.35
CA GLY A 153 7.71 16.39 0.87
C GLY A 153 7.84 15.29 -0.18
N LEU A 154 6.80 15.10 -1.01
CA LEU A 154 6.83 14.12 -2.10
C LEU A 154 7.88 14.48 -3.16
N GLN A 155 7.92 15.74 -3.60
CA GLN A 155 8.91 16.20 -4.57
C GLN A 155 10.34 16.01 -4.04
N ALA A 156 10.59 16.37 -2.78
CA ALA A 156 11.89 16.16 -2.15
C ALA A 156 12.26 14.67 -2.02
N ASN A 157 11.29 13.78 -1.80
CA ASN A 157 11.53 12.34 -1.71
C ASN A 157 11.79 11.72 -3.09
N LEU A 158 11.01 12.09 -4.11
CA LEU A 158 11.23 11.64 -5.49
C LEU A 158 12.61 12.08 -6.00
N GLY A 159 13.06 13.29 -5.67
CA GLY A 159 14.39 13.79 -6.02
C GLY A 159 15.56 13.06 -5.34
N LYS A 160 15.30 12.25 -4.30
CA LYS A 160 16.33 11.45 -3.61
C LYS A 160 16.42 10.01 -4.15
N VAL A 161 15.53 9.61 -5.06
CA VAL A 161 15.51 8.25 -5.59
C VAL A 161 16.69 8.06 -6.55
N ASP A 162 17.59 7.15 -6.20
CA ASP A 162 18.65 6.68 -7.10
C ASP A 162 18.09 5.58 -8.01
N ARG A 163 17.76 5.93 -9.27
CA ARG A 163 17.20 4.98 -10.25
C ARG A 163 18.18 3.86 -10.65
N GLY A 164 19.49 4.02 -10.39
CA GLY A 164 20.47 2.95 -10.57
C GLY A 164 20.34 1.85 -9.51
N ARG A 165 19.87 2.20 -8.30
CA ARG A 165 19.61 1.25 -7.20
C ARG A 165 18.15 0.80 -7.15
N THR A 166 17.22 1.73 -7.35
CA THR A 166 15.77 1.49 -7.32
C THR A 166 15.17 1.91 -8.67
N PRO A 167 15.22 1.04 -9.69
CA PRO A 167 14.82 1.38 -11.05
C PRO A 167 13.30 1.58 -11.20
N TRP A 168 12.51 0.99 -10.29
CA TRP A 168 11.05 1.10 -10.28
C TRP A 168 10.57 2.11 -9.24
N ILE A 169 9.67 3.00 -9.66
CA ILE A 169 8.86 3.84 -8.79
C ILE A 169 7.39 3.48 -9.00
N VAL A 170 6.76 2.96 -7.94
CA VAL A 170 5.33 2.67 -7.89
C VAL A 170 4.68 3.59 -6.86
N VAL A 171 3.60 4.25 -7.26
CA VAL A 171 2.85 5.18 -6.42
C VAL A 171 1.47 4.59 -6.13
N LEU A 172 1.13 4.46 -4.84
CA LEU A 172 -0.17 3.99 -4.38
C LEU A 172 -0.99 5.16 -3.83
N ILE A 173 -2.17 5.38 -4.41
CA ILE A 173 -3.11 6.44 -4.05
C ILE A 173 -4.50 5.79 -3.95
N HIS A 174 -5.38 6.36 -3.13
CA HIS A 174 -6.75 5.88 -2.99
C HIS A 174 -7.65 6.31 -4.17
N ALA A 175 -7.79 7.63 -4.39
CA ALA A 175 -8.75 8.20 -5.32
C ALA A 175 -8.26 8.19 -6.78
N PRO A 176 -9.05 7.68 -7.76
CA PRO A 176 -8.58 7.43 -9.11
C PRO A 176 -8.63 8.67 -9.99
N TRP A 177 -7.49 9.05 -10.57
CA TRP A 177 -7.40 10.18 -11.50
C TRP A 177 -8.02 9.87 -12.85
N TYR A 178 -7.84 8.64 -13.30
CA TYR A 178 -8.36 8.15 -14.56
C TYR A 178 -9.18 6.90 -14.32
N ASN A 179 -10.49 7.00 -14.54
CA ASN A 179 -11.38 5.85 -14.47
C ASN A 179 -12.57 6.04 -15.41
N SER A 180 -13.10 4.94 -15.94
CA SER A 180 -14.32 4.96 -16.75
C SER A 180 -15.55 4.48 -15.99
N ASN A 181 -15.44 4.24 -14.68
CA ASN A 181 -16.58 3.89 -13.86
C ASN A 181 -17.44 5.14 -13.66
N LYS A 182 -18.76 5.01 -13.62
CA LYS A 182 -19.63 6.16 -13.32
C LYS A 182 -19.57 6.55 -11.84
N ALA A 183 -19.15 5.63 -10.96
CA ALA A 183 -18.84 5.95 -9.57
C ALA A 183 -17.57 6.80 -9.49
N HIS A 184 -17.51 7.71 -8.52
CA HIS A 184 -16.33 8.54 -8.21
C HIS A 184 -15.88 9.49 -9.33
N GLN A 185 -16.77 9.83 -10.26
CA GLN A 185 -16.50 10.83 -11.29
C GLN A 185 -16.56 12.24 -10.71
N GLY A 186 -15.51 13.04 -10.94
CA GLY A 186 -15.46 14.44 -10.53
C GLY A 186 -15.30 14.69 -9.03
N GLU A 187 -14.93 13.68 -8.25
CA GLU A 187 -14.59 13.86 -6.84
C GLU A 187 -13.37 14.78 -6.69
N SER A 188 -13.44 15.76 -5.78
CA SER A 188 -12.37 16.74 -5.52
C SER A 188 -11.03 16.06 -5.22
N GLU A 189 -11.08 14.96 -4.47
CA GLU A 189 -9.92 14.16 -4.09
C GLU A 189 -9.19 13.59 -5.30
N SER A 190 -9.92 13.31 -6.39
CA SER A 190 -9.33 12.86 -7.65
C SER A 190 -8.88 14.05 -8.51
N VAL A 191 -9.73 15.07 -8.65
CA VAL A 191 -9.52 16.21 -9.55
C VAL A 191 -8.37 17.10 -9.06
N ASP A 192 -8.47 17.58 -7.82
CA ASP A 192 -7.50 18.53 -7.25
C ASP A 192 -6.14 17.87 -7.05
N MET A 193 -6.13 16.57 -6.68
CA MET A 193 -4.91 15.81 -6.53
C MET A 193 -4.20 15.58 -7.87
N LYS A 194 -4.95 15.21 -8.92
CA LYS A 194 -4.40 15.06 -10.27
C LYS A 194 -3.79 16.39 -10.72
N GLU A 195 -4.51 17.49 -10.57
CA GLU A 195 -4.02 18.83 -10.94
C GLU A 195 -2.69 19.15 -10.24
N ALA A 196 -2.60 18.86 -8.93
CA ALA A 196 -1.44 19.23 -8.15
C ALA A 196 -0.22 18.30 -8.29
N MET A 197 -0.41 17.04 -8.70
CA MET A 197 0.64 16.01 -8.65
C MET A 197 0.98 15.36 -9.98
N GLU A 198 0.12 15.42 -10.99
CA GLU A 198 0.31 14.69 -12.24
C GLU A 198 1.65 15.06 -12.92
N ASP A 199 1.96 16.35 -12.98
CA ASP A 199 3.21 16.83 -13.58
C ASP A 199 4.43 16.35 -12.78
N LEU A 200 4.32 16.31 -11.45
CA LEU A 200 5.39 15.83 -10.58
C LEU A 200 5.68 14.35 -10.81
N LEU A 201 4.64 13.50 -10.87
CA LEU A 201 4.80 12.06 -11.10
C LEU A 201 5.31 11.77 -12.52
N TYR A 202 4.86 12.55 -13.51
CA TYR A 202 5.34 12.46 -14.89
C TYR A 202 6.80 12.91 -15.04
N GLN A 203 7.23 13.94 -14.31
CA GLN A 203 8.63 14.41 -14.31
C GLN A 203 9.56 13.43 -13.61
N ALA A 204 9.08 12.75 -12.55
CA ALA A 204 9.85 11.73 -11.85
C ALA A 204 9.90 10.37 -12.58
N SER A 205 9.31 10.26 -13.78
CA SER A 205 9.21 9.02 -14.56
C SER A 205 8.70 7.84 -13.73
N VAL A 206 7.58 8.07 -13.04
CA VAL A 206 6.85 7.03 -12.28
C VAL A 206 6.38 5.93 -13.24
N ASP A 207 6.59 4.68 -12.87
CA ASP A 207 6.26 3.53 -13.72
C ASP A 207 4.78 3.18 -13.64
N VAL A 208 4.23 3.11 -12.41
CA VAL A 208 2.85 2.70 -12.15
C VAL A 208 2.22 3.58 -11.06
N GLY A 209 1.03 4.12 -11.35
CA GLY A 209 0.12 4.68 -10.35
C GLY A 209 -1.03 3.70 -10.10
N THR A 210 -1.23 3.30 -8.85
CA THR A 210 -2.35 2.42 -8.47
C THR A 210 -3.43 3.18 -7.69
N TYR A 211 -4.71 3.00 -8.05
CA TYR A 211 -5.88 3.74 -7.58
C TYR A 211 -7.08 2.81 -7.27
N MET A 212 -8.28 3.31 -6.91
CA MET A 212 -9.51 2.51 -6.71
C MET A 212 -10.75 3.17 -7.40
N PRO A 213 -11.70 2.53 -8.16
CA PRO A 213 -11.92 1.10 -8.45
C PRO A 213 -11.84 0.62 -9.94
N THR A 214 -11.80 -0.70 -10.12
CA THR A 214 -11.35 -1.53 -11.27
C THR A 214 -11.27 -0.97 -12.69
N SER A 215 -10.03 -0.80 -13.18
CA SER A 215 -9.68 -0.78 -14.60
C SER A 215 -8.16 -0.79 -14.81
N VAL A 216 -7.68 -1.23 -15.98
CA VAL A 216 -6.30 -1.02 -16.42
C VAL A 216 -6.32 0.01 -17.54
N LEU A 217 -5.70 1.15 -17.31
CA LEU A 217 -5.47 2.14 -18.35
C LEU A 217 -4.15 1.89 -19.04
N LEU A 218 -4.02 2.44 -20.24
CA LEU A 218 -2.73 2.61 -20.90
C LEU A 218 -1.87 3.62 -20.12
N SER A 219 -0.68 3.87 -20.63
CA SER A 219 0.17 4.95 -20.13
C SER A 219 -0.49 6.28 -20.47
N VAL A 220 -0.78 7.11 -19.47
CA VAL A 220 -1.61 8.33 -19.64
C VAL A 220 -0.92 9.54 -19.02
N TYR A 221 -1.05 10.68 -19.68
CA TYR A 221 -0.68 11.99 -19.16
C TYR A 221 -1.56 13.06 -19.79
N LYS A 222 -2.13 13.97 -18.98
CA LYS A 222 -3.04 15.03 -19.42
C LYS A 222 -4.21 14.50 -20.28
N ASP A 223 -4.84 13.43 -19.81
CA ASP A 223 -6.00 12.79 -20.45
C ASP A 223 -5.71 12.19 -21.84
N GLN A 224 -4.44 12.06 -22.21
CA GLN A 224 -4.01 11.49 -23.49
C GLN A 224 -3.13 10.25 -23.27
N ALA A 225 -3.21 9.30 -24.19
CA ALA A 225 -2.26 8.20 -24.23
C ALA A 225 -0.85 8.76 -24.44
N ASN A 226 0.08 8.38 -23.57
CA ASN A 226 1.44 8.88 -23.56
C ASN A 226 2.40 7.77 -23.11
N ASN A 227 3.30 7.34 -24.00
CA ASN A 227 4.21 6.23 -23.72
C ASN A 227 5.19 6.49 -22.56
N CYS A 228 5.43 7.75 -22.22
CA CYS A 228 6.26 8.14 -21.09
C CYS A 228 5.44 8.50 -19.84
N GLY A 229 4.11 8.46 -19.93
CA GLY A 229 3.20 8.59 -18.80
C GLY A 229 3.28 7.37 -17.87
N PRO A 230 2.94 7.54 -16.57
CA PRO A 230 2.71 6.41 -15.70
C PRO A 230 1.62 5.50 -16.26
N LEU A 231 1.75 4.19 -16.04
CA LEU A 231 0.63 3.28 -16.22
C LEU A 231 -0.33 3.45 -15.05
N HIS A 232 -1.60 3.74 -15.31
CA HIS A 232 -2.61 3.87 -14.26
C HIS A 232 -3.41 2.57 -14.13
N ILE A 233 -3.39 1.97 -12.94
CA ILE A 233 -4.13 0.73 -12.64
C ILE A 233 -5.06 0.98 -11.45
N THR A 234 -6.33 0.69 -11.62
CA THR A 234 -7.35 0.90 -10.60
C THR A 234 -7.82 -0.44 -10.03
N ILE A 235 -7.81 -0.60 -8.70
CA ILE A 235 -7.87 -1.84 -7.91
C ILE A 235 -8.69 -1.61 -6.63
N GLY A 236 -10.00 -1.43 -6.78
CA GLY A 236 -10.95 -1.16 -5.67
C GLY A 236 -11.92 -2.31 -5.42
N ASP A 237 -11.51 -3.53 -5.77
CA ASP A 237 -12.36 -4.71 -5.90
C ASP A 237 -12.03 -5.81 -4.88
N GLY A 238 -11.46 -5.48 -3.72
CA GLY A 238 -11.11 -6.50 -2.73
C GLY A 238 -12.28 -7.04 -1.89
N GLY A 239 -13.52 -6.65 -2.18
CA GLY A 239 -14.71 -7.31 -1.60
C GLY A 239 -15.40 -6.58 -0.46
N ASN A 240 -15.37 -5.25 -0.43
CA ASN A 240 -16.05 -4.50 0.62
C ASN A 240 -17.59 -4.53 0.48
N ARG A 241 -18.30 -4.18 1.56
CA ARG A 241 -19.77 -4.28 1.65
C ARG A 241 -20.57 -3.38 0.69
N GLU A 242 -19.94 -2.36 0.11
CA GLU A 242 -20.57 -1.42 -0.82
C GLU A 242 -20.83 -2.07 -2.18
N GLY A 243 -20.13 -3.17 -2.47
CA GLY A 243 -20.32 -3.97 -3.67
C GLY A 243 -19.55 -3.46 -4.89
N LEU A 244 -19.80 -4.08 -6.04
CA LEU A 244 -19.11 -3.78 -7.28
C LEU A 244 -19.72 -2.58 -8.01
N ALA A 245 -18.87 -1.64 -8.40
CA ALA A 245 -19.26 -0.55 -9.29
C ALA A 245 -19.33 -1.08 -10.75
N SER A 246 -20.52 -1.39 -11.25
CA SER A 246 -20.72 -2.09 -12.54
C SER A 246 -21.08 -1.20 -13.73
N LYS A 247 -21.27 0.11 -13.52
CA LYS A 247 -21.67 1.04 -14.57
C LYS A 247 -20.47 1.79 -15.11
N TYR A 248 -20.24 1.70 -16.41
CA TYR A 248 -19.11 2.35 -17.08
C TYR A 248 -19.55 3.37 -18.13
N LEU A 249 -18.64 4.29 -18.47
CA LEU A 249 -18.77 5.20 -19.61
C LEU A 249 -18.86 4.41 -20.93
N ASN A 250 -19.70 4.90 -21.84
CA ASN A 250 -19.92 4.35 -23.17
C ASN A 250 -19.92 5.49 -24.20
N PRO A 251 -19.09 5.46 -25.26
CA PRO A 251 -18.12 4.41 -25.60
C PRO A 251 -16.98 4.26 -24.57
N LYS A 252 -16.27 3.12 -24.61
CA LYS A 252 -15.07 2.90 -23.79
C LYS A 252 -14.00 3.95 -24.17
N PRO A 253 -13.45 4.74 -23.23
CA PRO A 253 -12.38 5.68 -23.53
C PRO A 253 -11.16 4.98 -24.15
N GLU A 254 -10.48 5.63 -25.09
CA GLU A 254 -9.33 5.04 -25.81
C GLU A 254 -8.15 4.75 -24.90
N ILE A 255 -7.96 5.56 -23.86
CA ILE A 255 -6.93 5.38 -22.83
C ILE A 255 -7.15 4.13 -21.95
N LEU A 256 -8.27 3.40 -22.13
CA LEU A 256 -8.64 2.26 -21.30
C LEU A 256 -8.36 0.94 -22.02
N CYS A 257 -7.39 0.18 -21.51
CA CYS A 257 -7.07 -1.16 -22.03
C CYS A 257 -8.15 -2.17 -21.59
N PHE A 258 -8.37 -2.27 -20.28
CA PHE A 258 -9.23 -3.28 -19.66
C PHE A 258 -10.13 -2.68 -18.57
N ARG A 259 -11.33 -3.23 -18.40
CA ARG A 259 -12.24 -2.94 -17.28
C ARG A 259 -13.12 -4.15 -17.00
N GLU A 260 -13.30 -4.47 -15.72
CA GLU A 260 -14.17 -5.56 -15.28
C GLU A 260 -14.72 -5.25 -13.88
N ALA A 261 -15.98 -5.63 -13.66
CA ALA A 261 -16.63 -5.56 -12.35
C ALA A 261 -16.71 -6.96 -11.74
N SER A 262 -15.63 -7.37 -11.08
CA SER A 262 -15.54 -8.61 -10.29
C SER A 262 -14.62 -8.38 -9.11
N PHE A 263 -14.77 -9.17 -8.04
CA PHE A 263 -13.85 -9.08 -6.90
C PHE A 263 -12.55 -9.82 -7.20
N GLY A 264 -11.45 -9.35 -6.62
CA GLY A 264 -10.15 -9.93 -6.86
C GLY A 264 -9.01 -9.26 -6.11
N HIS A 265 -7.80 -9.66 -6.46
CA HIS A 265 -6.56 -9.07 -5.97
C HIS A 265 -5.51 -9.01 -7.08
N ARG A 266 -4.52 -8.13 -6.90
CA ARG A 266 -3.46 -7.92 -7.89
C ARG A 266 -2.12 -8.33 -7.35
N GLN A 267 -1.27 -8.83 -8.24
CA GLN A 267 0.11 -9.17 -7.93
C GLN A 267 1.06 -8.46 -8.89
N LEU A 268 2.05 -7.78 -8.33
CA LEU A 268 3.17 -7.20 -9.07
C LEU A 268 4.42 -8.04 -8.79
N VAL A 269 4.99 -8.64 -9.82
CA VAL A 269 6.26 -9.35 -9.75
C VAL A 269 7.30 -8.55 -10.53
N VAL A 270 8.18 -7.86 -9.81
CA VAL A 270 9.29 -7.13 -10.40
C VAL A 270 10.43 -8.12 -10.66
N MET A 271 10.65 -8.44 -11.94
CA MET A 271 11.56 -9.52 -12.35
C MET A 271 13.01 -9.06 -12.43
N ASN A 272 13.23 -7.81 -12.86
CA ASN A 272 14.54 -7.17 -12.94
C ASN A 272 14.37 -5.64 -13.03
N ALA A 273 15.45 -4.92 -13.31
CA ALA A 273 15.46 -3.47 -13.42
C ALA A 273 14.59 -2.88 -14.55
N THR A 274 14.20 -3.69 -15.53
CA THR A 274 13.52 -3.24 -16.74
C THR A 274 12.14 -3.86 -16.92
N HIS A 275 11.90 -5.07 -16.41
CA HIS A 275 10.64 -5.78 -16.61
C HIS A 275 9.98 -6.19 -15.29
N ALA A 276 8.67 -5.96 -15.23
CA ALA A 276 7.79 -6.46 -14.18
C ALA A 276 6.54 -7.05 -14.81
N GLN A 277 5.92 -8.00 -14.13
CA GLN A 277 4.64 -8.56 -14.53
C GLN A 277 3.57 -8.15 -13.54
N TRP A 278 2.45 -7.67 -14.07
CA TRP A 278 1.26 -7.37 -13.30
C TRP A 278 0.18 -8.38 -13.65
N THR A 279 -0.38 -9.04 -12.64
CA THR A 279 -1.49 -9.99 -12.82
C THR A 279 -2.68 -9.62 -11.96
N TRP A 280 -3.86 -9.92 -12.47
CA TRP A 280 -5.11 -9.87 -11.73
C TRP A 280 -5.69 -11.26 -11.57
N HIS A 281 -6.13 -11.56 -10.36
CA HIS A 281 -6.80 -12.80 -10.02
C HIS A 281 -8.19 -12.48 -9.52
N ARG A 282 -9.20 -12.96 -10.26
CA ARG A 282 -10.60 -12.92 -9.85
C ARG A 282 -10.82 -13.92 -8.71
N ASN A 283 -11.60 -13.55 -7.69
CA ASN A 283 -11.84 -14.39 -6.52
C ASN A 283 -12.58 -15.71 -6.85
N GLU A 284 -13.41 -15.72 -7.90
CA GLU A 284 -14.14 -16.91 -8.34
C GLU A 284 -13.27 -17.90 -9.15
N ASP A 285 -12.10 -17.47 -9.63
CA ASP A 285 -11.18 -18.32 -10.38
C ASP A 285 -10.28 -19.11 -9.40
N SER A 286 -9.62 -20.17 -9.88
CA SER A 286 -8.55 -20.81 -9.09
C SER A 286 -7.37 -19.86 -8.90
N GLU A 287 -6.76 -19.83 -7.72
CA GLU A 287 -5.66 -18.91 -7.37
C GLU A 287 -4.45 -18.91 -8.34
N THR A 288 -4.25 -20.00 -9.11
CA THR A 288 -3.15 -20.10 -10.09
C THR A 288 -3.44 -19.41 -11.42
N ASN A 289 -4.69 -19.02 -11.68
CA ASN A 289 -5.11 -18.51 -12.98
C ASN A 289 -5.28 -16.98 -12.91
N ALA A 290 -4.32 -16.27 -13.48
CA ALA A 290 -4.48 -14.83 -13.71
C ALA A 290 -5.58 -14.59 -14.76
N SER A 291 -6.63 -13.87 -14.36
CA SER A 291 -7.74 -13.47 -15.22
C SER A 291 -7.35 -12.34 -16.19
N ASP A 292 -6.35 -11.53 -15.82
CA ASP A 292 -5.68 -10.56 -16.70
C ASP A 292 -4.17 -10.48 -16.36
N SER A 293 -3.34 -10.18 -17.35
CA SER A 293 -1.89 -10.04 -17.19
C SER A 293 -1.30 -9.04 -18.17
N ILE A 294 -0.42 -8.18 -17.68
CA ILE A 294 0.35 -7.24 -18.50
C ILE A 294 1.82 -7.23 -18.09
N TRP A 295 2.70 -7.20 -19.10
CA TRP A 295 4.12 -6.96 -18.91
C TRP A 295 4.40 -5.46 -18.91
N LEU A 296 5.13 -5.02 -17.91
CA LEU A 296 5.53 -3.64 -17.70
C LEU A 296 7.00 -3.48 -18.05
N THR A 297 7.32 -2.38 -18.72
CA THR A 297 8.70 -1.93 -18.95
C THR A 297 8.96 -0.70 -18.08
N SER A 298 10.09 -0.67 -17.37
CA SER A 298 10.42 0.49 -16.54
C SER A 298 10.66 1.72 -17.41
N ARG A 299 10.09 2.86 -17.01
CA ARG A 299 10.28 4.17 -17.60
C ARG A 299 11.72 4.65 -17.56
N SER A 300 12.47 4.28 -16.52
CA SER A 300 13.91 4.59 -16.45
C SER A 300 14.76 3.83 -17.46
N SER A 301 14.22 2.75 -18.04
CA SER A 301 14.91 1.93 -19.02
C SER A 301 14.55 2.27 -20.46
N ASP A 302 13.52 3.08 -20.68
CA ASP A 302 13.08 3.49 -22.02
C ASP A 302 13.84 4.76 -22.47
N PRO A 303 14.74 4.66 -23.46
CA PRO A 303 15.50 5.81 -23.93
C PRO A 303 14.65 6.93 -24.50
N ALA A 304 13.43 6.63 -24.99
CA ALA A 304 12.50 7.64 -25.49
C ALA A 304 11.86 8.46 -24.36
N CYS A 305 11.93 7.98 -23.12
CA CYS A 305 11.35 8.59 -21.94
C CYS A 305 12.40 9.13 -20.95
N ASN A 306 13.68 8.95 -21.24
CA ASN A 306 14.77 9.55 -20.49
C ASN A 306 14.71 11.08 -20.62
N LYS A 307 14.49 11.75 -19.49
CA LYS A 307 14.54 13.20 -19.34
C LYS A 307 15.76 13.60 -18.55
#